data_AF-A0ABD2HV55-F1
#
_entry.id   AF-A0ABD2HV55-F1
#
_cell.length_a   1.000
_cell.length_b   1.000
_cell.length_c   1.000
_cell.angle_alpha   90.00
_cell.angle_beta   90.00
_cell.angle_gamma   90.00
#
_symmetry.space_group_name_H-M   'P 1'
#
loop_
_entity.id
_entity.type
_entity.pdbx_description
1 polymer ?
#
loop_
_entity_poly.entity_id
_entity_poly.type
_entity_poly.pdbx_seq_one_letter_code
_entity_poly.pdbx_strand_id
1 'polypeptide(L)'
;MFGARGAKERKKQTKEGKGAEENTTTKTEIGYPHGVDAVFLSPPWGGPAYLHRDRPFDLLADMEPNGVHIFRVAQQISPNIVYFLPKNTRTDQLIALAGPGGCVELEQTVLNEKIKALHAYFGLLAAN
;
A
#
# COMPACT_ATOMS: atom_id res chain seq x y z
N MET A 1 15.27 -29.00 -79.59
CA MET A 1 15.97 -29.60 -78.44
C MET A 1 14.99 -29.69 -77.26
N PHE A 2 15.04 -30.82 -76.55
CA PHE A 2 14.46 -31.16 -75.24
C PHE A 2 14.36 -29.97 -74.27
N GLY A 3 13.41 -29.81 -73.35
CA GLY A 3 12.56 -30.77 -72.62
C GLY A 3 12.82 -30.66 -71.10
N ALA A 4 11.74 -30.60 -70.30
CA ALA A 4 11.64 -30.92 -68.85
C ALA A 4 12.17 -29.88 -67.82
N ARG A 5 11.30 -29.30 -66.97
CA ARG A 5 10.82 -29.73 -65.63
C ARG A 5 11.76 -29.35 -64.46
N GLY A 6 11.31 -28.37 -63.68
CA GLY A 6 11.01 -28.50 -62.25
C GLY A 6 12.15 -28.65 -61.24
N ALA A 7 12.23 -27.71 -60.29
CA ALA A 7 12.56 -27.99 -58.90
C ALA A 7 11.93 -26.93 -58.00
N LYS A 8 10.89 -27.32 -57.26
CA LYS A 8 10.38 -26.63 -56.07
C LYS A 8 11.24 -27.11 -54.90
N GLU A 9 11.93 -26.20 -54.22
CA GLU A 9 12.63 -26.52 -52.98
C GLU A 9 11.79 -26.11 -51.78
N ARG A 10 11.45 -27.12 -50.96
CA ARG A 10 10.66 -27.00 -49.74
C ARG A 10 11.59 -26.73 -48.56
N LYS A 11 11.17 -25.77 -47.73
CA LYS A 11 11.25 -25.72 -46.26
C LYS A 11 12.62 -25.95 -45.61
N LYS A 12 13.12 -24.89 -44.98
CA LYS A 12 13.76 -25.00 -43.67
C LYS A 12 12.89 -24.28 -42.64
N GLN A 13 12.02 -25.06 -42.00
CA GLN A 13 11.40 -24.71 -40.73
C GLN A 13 12.49 -24.88 -39.67
N THR A 14 12.88 -23.79 -39.01
CA THR A 14 13.59 -23.86 -37.73
C THR A 14 12.53 -23.77 -36.63
N LYS A 15 12.40 -24.84 -35.85
CA LYS A 15 11.59 -24.91 -34.65
C LYS A 15 12.42 -24.49 -33.43
N GLU A 16 11.69 -23.90 -32.48
CA GLU A 16 11.92 -23.93 -31.03
C GLU A 16 12.95 -22.98 -30.39
N GLY A 17 12.36 -22.03 -29.66
CA GLY A 17 12.84 -21.39 -28.44
C GLY A 17 11.68 -20.58 -27.89
N LYS A 18 10.64 -21.24 -27.34
CA LYS A 18 10.26 -21.19 -25.92
C LYS A 18 10.46 -19.82 -25.28
N GLY A 19 9.34 -19.24 -24.83
CA GLY A 19 9.30 -17.97 -24.14
C GLY A 19 10.24 -17.95 -22.95
N ALA A 20 10.99 -16.87 -22.87
CA ALA A 20 11.21 -16.22 -21.60
C ALA A 20 10.29 -15.01 -21.65
N GLU A 21 9.17 -15.08 -20.93
CA GLU A 21 8.61 -13.87 -20.32
C GLU A 21 9.79 -13.16 -19.68
N GLU A 22 10.17 -12.01 -20.23
CA GLU A 22 10.91 -11.01 -19.49
C GLU A 22 10.04 -10.64 -18.29
N ASN A 23 10.19 -11.41 -17.22
CA ASN A 23 9.81 -11.01 -15.89
C ASN A 23 10.66 -9.78 -15.60
N THR A 24 10.10 -8.65 -16.01
CA THR A 24 10.55 -7.32 -15.69
C THR A 24 10.30 -7.19 -14.19
N THR A 25 11.19 -7.78 -13.39
CA THR A 25 11.26 -7.51 -11.97
C THR A 25 11.62 -6.03 -11.88
N THR A 26 10.58 -5.21 -11.76
CA THR A 26 10.69 -3.79 -11.45
C THR A 26 11.41 -3.71 -10.12
N LYS A 27 12.71 -3.50 -10.19
CA LYS A 27 13.56 -3.21 -9.05
C LYS A 27 13.01 -1.91 -8.46
N THR A 28 12.22 -2.03 -7.40
CA THR A 28 11.64 -0.90 -6.69
C THR A 28 12.81 -0.08 -6.15
N GLU A 29 12.88 1.21 -6.48
CA GLU A 29 14.03 2.10 -6.20
C GLU A 29 14.30 2.32 -4.70
N ILE A 30 13.48 1.72 -3.84
CA ILE A 30 13.49 1.84 -2.38
C ILE A 30 14.28 0.71 -1.71
N GLY A 31 15.52 0.40 -2.10
CA GLY A 31 16.47 -0.41 -1.30
C GLY A 31 16.07 -1.82 -0.82
N TYR A 32 14.84 -2.28 -1.06
CA TYR A 32 14.29 -3.56 -0.64
C TYR A 32 14.30 -4.50 -1.85
N PRO A 33 15.05 -5.62 -1.82
CA PRO A 33 15.21 -6.53 -2.96
C PRO A 33 13.90 -7.18 -3.39
N HIS A 34 12.94 -7.22 -2.47
CA HIS A 34 11.54 -7.57 -2.69
C HIS A 34 10.73 -6.38 -2.18
N GLY A 35 9.77 -5.88 -2.98
CA GLY A 35 8.95 -4.74 -2.58
C GLY A 35 8.24 -4.98 -1.23
N VAL A 36 7.82 -3.91 -0.57
CA VAL A 36 7.06 -4.01 0.69
C VAL A 36 5.58 -4.05 0.38
N ASP A 37 4.91 -5.16 0.71
CA ASP A 37 3.49 -5.34 0.39
C ASP A 37 2.59 -4.41 1.19
N ALA A 38 2.90 -4.19 2.47
CA ALA A 38 2.13 -3.34 3.37
C ALA A 38 2.98 -2.74 4.51
N VAL A 39 2.50 -1.62 5.08
CA VAL A 39 3.12 -0.94 6.23
C VAL A 39 2.13 -0.86 7.39
N PHE A 40 2.55 -1.28 8.58
CA PHE A 40 1.80 -1.08 9.82
C PHE A 40 2.41 0.06 10.64
N LEU A 41 1.61 1.09 10.92
CA LEU A 41 2.01 2.28 11.66
C LEU A 41 1.45 2.24 13.08
N SER A 42 2.34 2.16 14.06
CA SER A 42 2.04 2.29 15.49
C SER A 42 2.98 3.30 16.13
N PRO A 43 2.87 4.59 15.77
CA PRO A 43 3.72 5.63 16.33
C PRO A 43 3.37 5.92 17.79
N PRO A 44 4.23 6.62 18.54
CA PRO A 44 3.92 7.04 19.91
C PRO A 44 2.79 8.11 19.92
N TRP A 45 1.83 7.96 20.83
CA TRP A 45 0.67 8.88 20.94
C TRP A 45 0.75 9.86 22.11
N GLY A 46 1.92 9.98 22.75
CA GLY A 46 2.08 10.78 23.97
C GLY A 46 1.55 10.11 25.24
N GLY A 47 1.40 8.77 25.23
CA GLY A 47 0.97 7.98 26.39
C GLY A 47 -0.50 8.24 26.82
N PRO A 48 -0.93 7.78 28.01
CA PRO A 48 -2.33 7.88 28.44
C PRO A 48 -2.92 9.30 28.49
N ALA A 49 -2.06 10.33 28.48
CA ALA A 49 -2.45 11.73 28.47
C ALA A 49 -3.36 12.12 27.29
N TYR A 50 -3.35 11.38 26.17
CA TYR A 50 -4.28 11.62 25.06
C TYR A 50 -5.76 11.50 25.47
N LEU A 51 -6.06 10.75 26.55
CA LEU A 51 -7.42 10.54 27.05
C LEU A 51 -7.98 11.75 27.80
N HIS A 52 -7.12 12.65 28.28
CA HIS A 52 -7.49 13.77 29.15
C HIS A 52 -7.66 15.09 28.39
N ARG A 53 -7.73 15.03 27.06
CA ARG A 53 -7.92 16.22 26.22
C ARG A 53 -9.39 16.48 25.97
N ASP A 54 -9.81 17.74 26.07
CA ASP A 54 -11.19 18.19 25.79
C ASP A 54 -11.51 18.29 24.28
N ARG A 55 -10.60 17.82 23.43
CA ARG A 55 -10.75 17.82 21.97
C ARG A 55 -10.32 16.48 21.35
N PRO A 56 -10.79 16.15 20.14
CA PRO A 56 -10.31 15.00 19.39
C PRO A 56 -8.78 15.03 19.18
N PHE A 57 -8.19 13.83 19.09
CA PHE A 57 -6.76 13.64 18.86
C PHE A 57 -6.41 14.04 17.43
N ASP A 58 -5.43 14.92 17.28
CA ASP A 58 -5.04 15.55 16.03
C ASP A 58 -3.66 15.05 15.58
N LEU A 59 -3.59 14.47 14.38
CA LEU A 59 -2.37 13.87 13.83
C LEU A 59 -1.22 14.88 13.67
N LEU A 60 -1.54 16.17 13.50
CA LEU A 60 -0.53 17.21 13.32
C LEU A 60 -0.01 17.76 14.64
N ALA A 61 -0.88 17.85 15.65
CA ALA A 61 -0.60 18.57 16.90
C ALA A 61 -0.31 17.68 18.11
N ASP A 62 -0.74 16.40 18.08
CA ASP A 62 -0.73 15.54 19.28
C ASP A 62 0.27 14.37 19.23
N MET A 63 1.01 14.21 18.13
CA MET A 63 2.09 13.24 18.04
C MET A 63 3.39 13.83 17.50
N GLU A 64 4.49 13.35 18.06
CA GLU A 64 5.86 13.61 17.63
C GLU A 64 6.53 12.24 17.42
N PRO A 65 6.97 11.89 16.21
CA PRO A 65 6.96 12.71 14.99
C PRO A 65 5.55 12.96 14.42
N ASN A 66 5.43 13.99 13.58
CA ASN A 66 4.16 14.43 12.99
C ASN A 66 3.44 13.29 12.23
N GLY A 67 2.17 13.04 12.55
CA GLY A 67 1.43 11.88 12.06
C GLY A 67 1.13 11.86 10.57
N VAL A 68 0.96 13.05 9.97
CA VAL A 68 0.77 13.18 8.52
C VAL A 68 2.10 12.93 7.81
N HIS A 69 3.21 13.41 8.37
CA HIS A 69 4.53 13.15 7.82
C HIS A 69 4.87 11.65 7.86
N ILE A 70 4.61 10.98 8.98
CA ILE A 70 4.78 9.52 9.12
C ILE A 70 4.02 8.79 8.01
N PHE A 71 2.74 9.14 7.81
CA PHE A 71 1.93 8.52 6.77
C PHE A 71 2.50 8.74 5.37
N ARG A 72 2.92 9.96 5.05
CA ARG A 72 3.51 10.29 3.72
C ARG A 72 4.79 9.50 3.45
N VAL A 73 5.65 9.33 4.45
CA VAL A 73 6.86 8.51 4.32
C VAL A 73 6.49 7.04 4.13
N ALA A 74 5.53 6.54 4.90
CA ALA A 74 5.04 5.16 4.74
C ALA A 74 4.44 4.91 3.35
N GLN A 75 3.74 5.89 2.78
CA GLN A 75 3.15 5.80 1.44
C GLN A 75 4.19 5.69 0.33
N GLN A 76 5.42 6.19 0.55
CA GLN A 76 6.55 5.99 -0.38
C GLN A 76 7.07 4.54 -0.35
N ILE A 77 6.80 3.80 0.73
CA ILE A 77 7.20 2.40 0.91
C ILE A 77 6.13 1.48 0.31
N SER A 78 4.86 1.71 0.65
CA SER A 78 3.71 0.97 0.10
C SER A 78 2.42 1.79 0.20
N PRO A 79 1.51 1.71 -0.79
CA PRO A 79 0.18 2.31 -0.69
C PRO A 79 -0.75 1.58 0.30
N ASN A 80 -0.41 0.34 0.69
CA ASN A 80 -1.21 -0.48 1.59
C ASN A 80 -0.76 -0.23 3.03
N ILE A 81 -1.53 0.58 3.77
CA ILE A 81 -1.14 1.05 5.10
C ILE A 81 -2.23 0.71 6.11
N VAL A 82 -1.81 0.23 7.27
CA VAL A 82 -2.64 0.15 8.47
C VAL A 82 -2.12 1.16 9.47
N TYR A 83 -3.00 2.04 9.96
CA TYR A 83 -2.64 3.07 10.92
C TYR A 83 -3.36 2.84 12.25
N PHE A 84 -2.62 2.38 13.26
CA PHE A 84 -3.09 2.20 14.62
C PHE A 84 -3.00 3.52 15.40
N LEU A 85 -4.15 3.98 15.90
CA LEU A 85 -4.35 5.32 16.42
C LEU A 85 -5.21 5.36 17.69
N PRO A 86 -5.13 6.46 18.47
CA PRO A 86 -6.04 6.70 19.58
C PRO A 86 -7.51 6.63 19.15
N LYS A 87 -8.35 6.04 19.99
CA LYS A 87 -9.80 5.90 19.75
C LYS A 87 -10.57 7.20 19.46
N ASN A 88 -10.03 8.35 19.87
CA ASN A 88 -10.61 9.67 19.69
C ASN A 88 -9.94 10.48 18.57
N THR A 89 -9.25 9.80 17.63
CA THR A 89 -8.60 10.46 16.49
C THR A 89 -9.61 11.07 15.54
N ARG A 90 -9.26 12.27 15.04
CA ARG A 90 -9.96 13.00 13.99
C ARG A 90 -10.08 12.19 12.70
N THR A 91 -11.28 11.70 12.43
CA THR A 91 -11.55 10.88 11.23
C THR A 91 -11.49 11.69 9.94
N ASP A 92 -11.76 13.00 10.00
CA ASP A 92 -11.60 13.92 8.85
C ASP A 92 -10.15 13.97 8.36
N GLN A 93 -9.18 13.95 9.29
CA GLN A 93 -7.76 13.88 8.91
C GLN A 93 -7.42 12.54 8.25
N LEU A 94 -8.01 11.43 8.70
CA LEU A 94 -7.78 10.11 8.11
C LEU A 94 -8.38 9.99 6.70
N ILE A 95 -9.57 10.54 6.48
CA ILE A 95 -10.19 10.63 5.16
C ILE A 95 -9.33 11.50 4.24
N ALA A 96 -8.82 12.63 4.74
CA ALA A 96 -7.92 13.49 3.95
C ALA A 96 -6.61 12.79 3.56
N LEU A 97 -6.10 11.86 4.37
CA LEU A 97 -4.90 11.07 4.05
C LEU A 97 -5.12 10.11 2.88
N ALA A 98 -6.34 9.63 2.65
CA ALA A 98 -6.66 8.78 1.50
C ALA A 98 -6.55 9.54 0.16
N GLY A 99 -6.67 10.87 0.19
CA GLY A 99 -6.60 11.73 -0.99
C GLY A 99 -7.85 11.67 -1.88
N PRO A 100 -7.89 12.49 -2.95
CA PRO A 100 -9.05 12.57 -3.84
C PRO A 100 -9.35 11.22 -4.52
N GLY A 101 -10.57 10.71 -4.34
CA GLY A 101 -11.00 9.43 -4.89
C GLY A 101 -10.42 8.20 -4.16
N GLY A 102 -9.67 8.40 -3.08
CA GLY A 102 -9.19 7.32 -2.21
C GLY A 102 -10.25 6.85 -1.22
N CYS A 103 -10.08 5.61 -0.75
CA CYS A 103 -10.90 5.01 0.30
C CYS A 103 -10.07 4.84 1.57
N VAL A 104 -10.73 4.94 2.72
CA VAL A 104 -10.19 4.54 4.01
C VAL A 104 -11.26 3.75 4.75
N GLU A 105 -10.90 2.58 5.26
CA GLU A 105 -11.74 1.82 6.16
C GLU A 105 -11.33 2.12 7.61
N LEU A 106 -12.32 2.41 8.46
CA LEU A 106 -12.09 2.73 9.86
C LEU A 106 -12.69 1.64 10.74
N GLU A 107 -11.83 0.88 11.42
CA GLU A 107 -12.23 -0.15 12.37
C GLU A 107 -11.95 0.30 13.80
N GLN A 108 -12.90 0.03 14.69
CA GLN A 108 -12.76 0.31 16.12
C GLN A 108 -12.48 -0.97 16.88
N THR A 109 -11.36 -1.02 17.61
CA THR A 109 -11.10 -2.12 18.54
C THR A 109 -11.87 -1.88 19.84
N VAL A 110 -12.74 -2.83 20.20
CA VAL A 110 -13.56 -2.78 21.42
C VAL A 110 -13.10 -3.86 22.39
N LEU A 111 -12.94 -3.49 23.66
CA LEU A 111 -12.65 -4.44 24.74
C LEU A 111 -13.52 -4.09 25.96
N ASN A 112 -14.25 -5.08 26.49
CA ASN A 112 -15.21 -4.92 27.58
C ASN A 112 -16.18 -3.77 27.30
N GLU A 113 -16.80 -3.79 26.11
CA GLU A 113 -17.77 -2.80 25.64
C GLU A 113 -17.22 -1.36 25.51
N LYS A 114 -15.90 -1.18 25.68
CA LYS A 114 -15.24 0.12 25.58
C LYS A 114 -14.30 0.13 24.39
N ILE A 115 -14.46 1.13 23.52
CA ILE A 115 -13.51 1.40 22.44
C ILE A 115 -12.14 1.68 23.05
N LYS A 116 -11.10 1.04 22.50
CA LYS A 116 -9.70 1.16 22.92
C LYS A 116 -8.87 1.93 21.92
N ALA A 117 -9.05 1.63 20.64
CA ALA A 117 -8.26 2.19 19.55
C ALA A 117 -9.06 2.26 18.25
N LEU A 118 -8.45 2.95 17.28
CA LEU A 118 -8.93 3.06 15.92
C LEU A 118 -7.84 2.49 14.99
N HIS A 119 -8.21 1.63 14.05
CA HIS A 119 -7.38 1.24 12.91
C HIS A 119 -7.92 1.91 11.66
N ALA A 120 -7.06 2.56 10.90
CA ALA A 120 -7.38 3.05 9.57
C ALA A 120 -6.64 2.23 8.51
N TYR A 121 -7.38 1.59 7.61
CA TYR A 121 -6.84 0.79 6.52
C TYR A 121 -6.91 1.56 5.21
N PHE A 122 -5.81 1.55 4.46
CA PHE A 122 -5.64 2.26 3.20
C PHE A 122 -5.18 1.31 2.09
N GLY A 123 -5.39 1.72 0.83
CA GLY A 123 -5.02 0.93 -0.34
C GLY A 123 -5.90 -0.31 -0.47
N LEU A 124 -5.30 -1.44 -0.83
CA LEU A 124 -6.02 -2.72 -1.00
C LEU A 124 -6.49 -3.33 0.33
N LEU A 125 -6.10 -2.75 1.47
CA LEU A 125 -6.51 -3.20 2.79
C LEU A 125 -7.86 -2.65 3.21
N ALA A 126 -8.34 -1.58 2.55
CA ALA A 126 -9.69 -1.08 2.77
C ALA A 126 -10.70 -1.95 2.01
N ALA A 127 -11.75 -2.40 2.70
CA ALA A 127 -12.89 -3.08 2.10
C ALA A 127 -13.64 -2.11 1.17
N ASN A 128 -14.03 -2.62 0.00
CA ASN A 128 -14.86 -1.94 -0.99
C ASN A 128 -16.31 -2.41 -0.93
#